data_AF-A0A4R3KWS9-F1
#
_entry.id   AF-A0A4R3KWS9-F1
#
_cell.length_a   1.000
_cell.length_b   1.000
_cell.length_c   1.000
_cell.angle_alpha   90.00
_cell.angle_beta   90.00
_cell.angle_gamma   90.00
#
_symmetry.space_group_name_H-M   'P 1'
#
loop_
_entity.id
_entity.type
_entity.pdbx_description
1 polymer ?
#
loop_
_entity_poly.entity_id
_entity_poly.type
_entity_poly.pdbx_seq_one_letter_code
_entity_poly.pdbx_strand_id
1 'polypeptide(L)'
;MKFIDPHVHMVSRTTDDYEAMQKAGVVAVIEPAFWLGQPRTAVGSFKDYFSTLIGWERFRASQFGIRHYCTIGLNSKEANNEALAEEVMDLLPLFIYKEGVVGIGEIGYDDQTAAEDKYFRAQIELARETAMPIQIHTPHRDKKTGTTRSMDVCEEHGIDPSSVIVDHNNEETVEEVLNRGYWTAFTIYPNTKMGNERMVEIVKRYGAERIIINSAADWGVSDPLAVPKTAALMLERGIPLDQVELVCYKNALDAFGQSGQMKEEDWKNAPGIDQTQLFQGNSVLRGGQQAKVNDPIIKN
;
A
#
# COMPACT_ATOMS: atom_id res chain seq x y z
N MET A 1 -4.38 9.53 -17.98
CA MET A 1 -4.69 9.59 -16.53
C MET A 1 -3.49 9.04 -15.77
N LYS A 2 -3.21 9.54 -14.57
CA LYS A 2 -2.14 9.02 -13.70
C LYS A 2 -2.76 8.13 -12.64
N PHE A 3 -2.03 7.13 -12.19
CA PHE A 3 -2.48 6.18 -11.18
C PHE A 3 -1.47 6.04 -10.04
N ILE A 4 -2.00 5.84 -8.85
CA ILE A 4 -1.25 5.33 -7.70
C ILE A 4 -1.83 3.96 -7.39
N ASP A 5 -0.97 2.96 -7.18
CA ASP A 5 -1.38 1.70 -6.56
C ASP A 5 -0.94 1.70 -5.10
N PRO A 6 -1.82 2.07 -4.15
CA PRO A 6 -1.45 2.32 -2.76
C PRO A 6 -1.33 1.06 -1.91
N HIS A 7 -1.45 -0.11 -2.52
CA HIS A 7 -1.13 -1.38 -1.88
C HIS A 7 -0.79 -2.40 -2.96
N VAL A 8 0.50 -2.69 -3.12
CA VAL A 8 1.00 -3.74 -4.01
C VAL A 8 2.34 -4.28 -3.47
N HIS A 9 2.54 -5.59 -3.50
CA HIS A 9 3.74 -6.23 -2.92
C HIS A 9 4.81 -6.50 -3.98
N MET A 10 5.45 -5.44 -4.47
CA MET A 10 6.39 -5.52 -5.59
C MET A 10 7.59 -6.42 -5.33
N VAL A 11 8.01 -6.67 -4.09
CA VAL A 11 9.04 -7.67 -3.76
C VAL A 11 8.76 -9.04 -4.38
N SER A 12 7.48 -9.38 -4.56
CA SER A 12 7.02 -10.64 -5.13
C SER A 12 6.81 -10.61 -6.65
N ARG A 13 7.03 -9.47 -7.28
CA ARG A 13 6.68 -9.17 -8.67
C ARG A 13 7.91 -8.98 -9.56
N THR A 14 7.73 -9.25 -10.84
CA THR A 14 8.81 -9.15 -11.83
C THR A 14 8.99 -7.72 -12.33
N THR A 15 10.08 -7.45 -13.03
CA THR A 15 10.30 -6.17 -13.71
C THR A 15 9.32 -5.91 -14.85
N ASP A 16 8.76 -6.97 -15.44
CA ASP A 16 7.75 -6.85 -16.51
C ASP A 16 6.49 -6.16 -15.98
N ASP A 17 6.13 -6.42 -14.72
CA ASP A 17 5.01 -5.74 -14.07
C ASP A 17 5.27 -4.25 -13.91
N TYR A 18 6.48 -3.83 -13.49
CA TYR A 18 6.84 -2.41 -13.45
C TYR A 18 6.74 -1.76 -14.84
N GLU A 19 7.23 -2.41 -15.90
CA GLU A 19 7.09 -1.89 -17.26
C GLU A 19 5.64 -1.77 -17.71
N ALA A 20 4.80 -2.75 -17.37
CA ALA A 20 3.38 -2.74 -17.70
C ALA A 20 2.63 -1.63 -16.93
N MET A 21 2.91 -1.50 -15.63
CA MET A 21 2.36 -0.45 -14.77
C MET A 21 2.73 0.95 -15.28
N GLN A 22 3.99 1.17 -15.63
CA GLN A 22 4.43 2.46 -16.17
C GLN A 22 3.72 2.79 -17.49
N LYS A 23 3.61 1.82 -18.40
CA LYS A 23 2.89 1.99 -19.69
C LYS A 23 1.41 2.29 -19.48
N ALA A 24 0.81 1.77 -18.41
CA ALA A 24 -0.58 2.03 -18.05
C ALA A 24 -0.79 3.37 -17.32
N GLY A 25 0.28 4.10 -16.99
CA GLY A 25 0.23 5.41 -16.33
C GLY A 25 0.32 5.36 -14.80
N VAL A 26 0.76 4.23 -14.22
CA VAL A 26 1.10 4.19 -12.79
C VAL A 26 2.39 4.97 -12.56
N VAL A 27 2.32 5.99 -11.70
CA VAL A 27 3.45 6.88 -11.39
C VAL A 27 4.08 6.59 -10.04
N ALA A 28 3.31 6.01 -9.12
CA ALA A 28 3.78 5.63 -7.80
C ALA A 28 3.04 4.42 -7.25
N VAL A 29 3.73 3.69 -6.37
CA VAL A 29 3.20 2.56 -5.62
C VAL A 29 3.51 2.72 -4.15
N ILE A 30 2.64 2.17 -3.30
CA ILE A 30 2.92 1.98 -1.89
C ILE A 30 2.90 0.48 -1.63
N GLU A 31 4.00 -0.04 -1.08
CA GLU A 31 4.17 -1.44 -0.73
C GLU A 31 4.12 -1.62 0.78
N PRO A 32 3.03 -2.13 1.33
CA PRO A 32 2.97 -2.46 2.74
C PRO A 32 3.89 -3.63 3.06
N ALA A 33 4.51 -3.60 4.24
CA ALA A 33 5.24 -4.73 4.77
C ALA A 33 4.33 -5.96 4.87
N PHE A 34 4.71 -7.02 4.17
CA PHE A 34 3.89 -8.22 3.97
C PHE A 34 4.69 -9.51 4.12
N TRP A 35 4.00 -10.65 4.06
CA TRP A 35 4.59 -11.98 4.04
C TRP A 35 5.53 -12.16 2.83
N LEU A 36 6.77 -12.53 3.10
CA LEU A 36 7.83 -12.64 2.07
C LEU A 36 7.80 -13.93 1.25
N GLY A 37 6.75 -14.76 1.37
CA GLY A 37 6.66 -16.06 0.69
C GLY A 37 7.14 -17.26 1.54
N GLN A 38 7.58 -17.02 2.77
CA GLN A 38 8.00 -18.04 3.74
C GLN A 38 7.78 -17.52 5.17
N PRO A 39 7.36 -18.35 6.15
CA PRO A 39 7.31 -17.93 7.55
C PRO A 39 8.68 -17.47 8.04
N ARG A 40 8.72 -16.27 8.62
CA ARG A 40 9.94 -15.73 9.22
C ARG A 40 10.27 -16.51 10.48
N THR A 41 11.54 -16.88 10.63
CA THR A 41 12.04 -17.67 11.76
C THR A 41 12.92 -16.85 12.71
N ALA A 42 13.29 -15.63 12.33
CA ALA A 42 14.12 -14.73 13.11
C ALA A 42 13.87 -13.26 12.73
N VAL A 43 14.14 -12.34 13.66
CA VAL A 43 14.02 -10.89 13.42
C VAL A 43 14.92 -10.40 12.28
N GLY A 44 16.04 -11.09 12.02
CA GLY A 44 16.93 -10.78 10.90
C GLY A 44 16.20 -10.75 9.54
N SER A 45 15.23 -11.66 9.34
CA SER A 45 14.42 -11.67 8.13
C SER A 45 13.52 -10.45 7.99
N PHE A 46 13.03 -9.88 9.09
CA PHE A 46 12.32 -8.59 9.07
C PHE A 46 13.25 -7.45 8.74
N LYS A 47 14.42 -7.40 9.39
CA LYS A 47 15.42 -6.34 9.15
C LYS A 47 15.86 -6.28 7.69
N ASP A 48 16.18 -7.42 7.08
CA ASP A 48 16.62 -7.47 5.69
C ASP A 48 15.46 -7.18 4.73
N TYR A 49 14.24 -7.63 5.06
CA TYR A 49 13.04 -7.31 4.29
C TYR A 49 12.70 -5.81 4.32
N PHE A 50 12.65 -5.18 5.50
CA PHE A 50 12.42 -3.74 5.61
C PHE A 50 13.51 -2.95 4.90
N SER A 51 14.77 -3.38 4.98
CA SER A 51 15.89 -2.79 4.23
C SER A 51 15.71 -2.93 2.72
N THR A 52 15.12 -4.03 2.26
CA THR A 52 14.78 -4.25 0.86
C THR A 52 13.72 -3.26 0.39
N LEU A 53 12.65 -3.04 1.17
CA LEU A 53 11.58 -2.10 0.85
C LEU A 53 12.10 -0.65 0.72
N ILE A 54 12.80 -0.15 1.73
CA ILE A 54 13.27 1.25 1.73
C ILE A 54 14.47 1.48 0.79
N GLY A 55 15.19 0.41 0.43
CA GLY A 55 16.42 0.47 -0.33
C GLY A 55 16.24 -0.05 -1.75
N TRP A 56 16.36 -1.37 -1.91
CA TRP A 56 16.41 -2.00 -3.23
C TRP A 56 15.12 -1.82 -4.02
N GLU A 57 13.93 -1.94 -3.42
CA GLU A 57 12.67 -1.74 -4.15
C GLU A 57 12.48 -0.29 -4.58
N ARG A 58 12.83 0.67 -3.72
CA ARG A 58 12.86 2.08 -4.08
C ARG A 58 13.78 2.35 -5.27
N PHE A 59 14.98 1.76 -5.26
CA PHE A 59 15.88 1.82 -6.40
C PHE A 59 15.26 1.14 -7.63
N ARG A 60 14.82 -0.13 -7.50
CA ARG A 60 14.32 -0.97 -8.59
C ARG A 60 13.16 -0.31 -9.31
N ALA A 61 12.15 0.17 -8.59
CA ALA A 61 10.99 0.87 -9.17
C ALA A 61 11.42 2.11 -9.97
N SER A 62 12.39 2.87 -9.48
CA SER A 62 12.86 4.08 -10.16
C SER A 62 13.52 3.80 -11.52
N GLN A 63 14.10 2.60 -11.69
CA GLN A 63 14.66 2.14 -12.97
C GLN A 63 13.60 1.89 -14.05
N PHE A 64 12.32 1.92 -13.67
CA PHE A 64 11.16 1.80 -14.54
C PHE A 64 10.25 3.04 -14.47
N GLY A 65 10.71 4.13 -13.86
CA GLY A 65 9.95 5.39 -13.80
C GLY A 65 8.83 5.39 -12.77
N ILE A 66 8.79 4.45 -11.83
CA ILE A 66 7.78 4.41 -10.77
C ILE A 66 8.42 4.86 -9.45
N ARG A 67 7.73 5.73 -8.70
CA ARG A 67 8.11 6.04 -7.32
C ARG A 67 7.59 4.96 -6.39
N HIS A 68 8.45 4.46 -5.51
CA HIS A 68 8.10 3.45 -4.54
C HIS A 68 8.20 4.02 -3.13
N TYR A 69 7.12 3.81 -2.40
CA TYR A 69 6.96 4.10 -0.98
C TYR A 69 6.54 2.80 -0.29
N CYS A 70 6.60 2.78 1.03
CA CYS A 70 6.17 1.62 1.79
C CYS A 70 5.52 2.01 3.12
N THR A 71 4.74 1.10 3.68
CA THR A 71 4.42 1.12 5.10
C THR A 71 5.21 0.03 5.80
N ILE A 72 5.62 0.29 7.03
CA ILE A 72 6.39 -0.67 7.83
C ILE A 72 5.61 -1.03 9.08
N GLY A 73 5.47 -2.32 9.35
CA GLY A 73 4.72 -2.81 10.50
C GLY A 73 4.93 -4.32 10.70
N LEU A 74 4.41 -4.79 11.83
CA LEU A 74 4.24 -6.19 12.18
C LEU A 74 2.81 -6.61 11.83
N ASN A 75 2.70 -7.55 10.88
CA ASN A 75 1.43 -8.11 10.46
C ASN A 75 0.77 -8.94 11.58
N SER A 76 -0.57 -8.93 11.62
CA SER A 76 -1.39 -9.63 12.63
C SER A 76 -1.07 -11.12 12.75
N LYS A 77 -0.85 -11.83 11.64
CA LYS A 77 -0.53 -13.27 11.68
C LYS A 77 0.79 -13.54 12.39
N GLU A 78 1.79 -12.70 12.16
CA GLU A 78 3.13 -12.84 12.76
C GLU A 78 3.17 -12.36 14.21
N ALA A 79 2.24 -11.50 14.61
CA ALA A 79 2.05 -11.05 16.00
C ALA A 79 1.75 -12.21 16.97
N ASN A 80 1.20 -13.32 16.48
CA ASN A 80 0.92 -14.52 17.27
C ASN A 80 2.19 -15.29 17.70
N ASN A 81 3.36 -14.99 17.13
CA ASN A 81 4.65 -15.46 17.66
C ASN A 81 5.24 -14.37 18.56
N GLU A 82 4.84 -14.35 19.84
CA GLU A 82 5.17 -13.23 20.73
C GLU A 82 6.67 -12.94 20.86
N ALA A 83 7.52 -13.96 20.94
CA ALA A 83 8.97 -13.75 21.04
C ALA A 83 9.53 -13.01 19.82
N LEU A 84 9.09 -13.41 18.61
CA LEU A 84 9.46 -12.72 17.38
C LEU A 84 8.84 -11.32 17.30
N ALA A 85 7.58 -11.18 17.72
CA ALA A 85 6.86 -9.92 17.71
C ALA A 85 7.55 -8.88 18.61
N GLU A 86 8.01 -9.25 19.80
CA GLU A 86 8.78 -8.36 20.70
C GLU A 86 10.04 -7.84 20.03
N GLU A 87 10.83 -8.72 19.42
CA GLU A 87 12.04 -8.32 18.68
C GLU A 87 11.73 -7.40 17.48
N VAL A 88 10.59 -7.62 16.80
CA VAL A 88 10.16 -6.76 15.69
C VAL A 88 9.69 -5.40 16.19
N MET A 89 8.97 -5.33 17.31
CA MET A 89 8.54 -4.05 17.89
C MET A 89 9.73 -3.17 18.26
N ASP A 90 10.82 -3.76 18.79
CA ASP A 90 12.08 -3.04 19.04
C ASP A 90 12.77 -2.56 17.75
N LEU A 91 12.53 -3.26 16.63
CA LEU A 91 13.09 -2.94 15.32
C LEU A 91 12.35 -1.80 14.62
N LEU A 92 11.01 -1.70 14.75
CA LEU A 92 10.18 -0.75 14.00
C LEU A 92 10.67 0.70 14.09
N PRO A 93 11.03 1.27 15.27
CA PRO A 93 11.52 2.65 15.37
C PRO A 93 12.75 2.96 14.51
N LEU A 94 13.55 1.95 14.15
CA LEU A 94 14.73 2.14 13.31
C LEU A 94 14.38 2.34 11.82
N PHE A 95 13.18 1.95 11.41
CA PHE A 95 12.73 1.96 10.01
C PHE A 95 11.66 3.01 9.72
N ILE A 96 10.73 3.28 10.64
CA ILE A 96 9.59 4.17 10.37
C ILE A 96 9.98 5.61 9.99
N TYR A 97 11.17 6.07 10.40
CA TYR A 97 11.70 7.41 10.06
C TYR A 97 12.52 7.45 8.78
N LYS A 98 12.62 6.33 8.05
CA LYS A 98 13.41 6.27 6.81
C LYS A 98 12.66 6.92 5.66
N GLU A 99 13.43 7.48 4.74
CA GLU A 99 12.88 8.11 3.54
C GLU A 99 12.00 7.13 2.76
N GLY A 100 10.82 7.59 2.35
CA GLY A 100 9.87 6.78 1.59
C GLY A 100 8.97 5.87 2.41
N VAL A 101 9.12 5.83 3.75
CA VAL A 101 8.12 5.20 4.62
C VAL A 101 6.96 6.17 4.83
N VAL A 102 5.76 5.81 4.39
CA VAL A 102 4.57 6.69 4.37
C VAL A 102 3.53 6.35 5.43
N GLY A 103 3.76 5.30 6.23
CA GLY A 103 2.83 4.90 7.28
C GLY A 103 3.30 3.68 8.06
N ILE A 104 2.56 3.35 9.11
CA ILE A 104 2.69 2.12 9.87
C ILE A 104 1.64 1.13 9.36
N GLY A 105 2.09 0.01 8.81
CA GLY A 105 1.21 -0.93 8.12
C GLY A 105 1.94 -2.06 7.37
N GLU A 106 1.27 -3.16 7.02
CA GLU A 106 -0.14 -3.43 7.38
C GLU A 106 -0.25 -3.99 8.80
N ILE A 107 -1.16 -3.40 9.59
CA ILE A 107 -1.42 -3.80 10.97
C ILE A 107 -2.92 -4.03 11.19
N GLY A 108 -3.31 -4.69 12.28
CA GLY A 108 -4.73 -4.91 12.58
C GLY A 108 -4.98 -6.29 13.16
N TYR A 109 -6.12 -6.88 12.81
CA TYR A 109 -6.55 -8.20 13.25
C TYR A 109 -6.62 -9.18 12.07
N ASP A 110 -6.39 -10.46 12.35
CA ASP A 110 -6.80 -11.56 11.47
C ASP A 110 -7.71 -12.52 12.24
N ASP A 111 -7.22 -13.10 13.34
CA ASP A 111 -7.97 -14.02 14.20
C ASP A 111 -8.40 -13.40 15.54
N GLN A 112 -8.12 -12.12 15.76
CA GLN A 112 -8.51 -11.32 16.93
C GLN A 112 -7.97 -11.87 18.26
N THR A 113 -6.78 -12.44 18.23
CA THR A 113 -6.12 -13.00 19.42
C THR A 113 -5.66 -11.90 20.38
N ALA A 114 -5.36 -12.27 21.63
CA ALA A 114 -4.79 -11.33 22.60
C ALA A 114 -3.42 -10.78 22.16
N ALA A 115 -2.63 -11.58 21.43
CA ALA A 115 -1.35 -11.15 20.89
C ALA A 115 -1.54 -10.13 19.76
N GLU A 116 -2.47 -10.38 18.83
CA GLU A 116 -2.84 -9.41 17.79
C GLU A 116 -3.30 -8.08 18.40
N ASP A 117 -4.15 -8.13 19.43
CA ASP A 117 -4.62 -6.93 20.14
C ASP A 117 -3.48 -6.13 20.79
N LYS A 118 -2.60 -6.82 21.54
CA LYS A 118 -1.42 -6.23 22.19
C LYS A 118 -0.55 -5.48 21.17
N TYR A 119 -0.18 -6.13 20.07
CA TYR A 119 0.76 -5.55 19.10
C TYR A 119 0.10 -4.56 18.13
N PHE A 120 -1.19 -4.70 17.83
CA PHE A 120 -1.92 -3.70 17.07
C PHE A 120 -1.99 -2.37 17.84
N ARG A 121 -2.36 -2.42 19.12
CA ARG A 121 -2.37 -1.25 20.02
C ARG A 121 -0.99 -0.61 20.17
N ALA A 122 0.06 -1.42 20.33
CA ALA A 122 1.42 -0.91 20.44
C ALA A 122 1.87 -0.18 19.16
N GLN A 123 1.47 -0.67 17.98
CA GLN A 123 1.77 -0.01 16.71
C GLN A 123 0.93 1.24 16.46
N ILE A 124 -0.32 1.28 16.94
CA ILE A 124 -1.14 2.51 16.96
C ILE A 124 -0.48 3.57 17.83
N GLU A 125 0.01 3.21 19.01
CA GLU A 125 0.74 4.12 19.89
C GLU A 125 2.00 4.67 19.21
N LEU A 126 2.77 3.80 18.55
CA LEU A 126 3.93 4.22 17.75
C LEU A 126 3.52 5.20 16.63
N ALA A 127 2.41 4.94 15.94
CA ALA A 127 1.91 5.84 14.89
C ALA A 127 1.52 7.20 15.46
N ARG A 128 0.88 7.23 16.64
CA ARG A 128 0.50 8.46 17.35
C ARG A 128 1.72 9.28 17.73
N GLU A 129 2.72 8.65 18.34
CA GLU A 129 3.97 9.31 18.78
C GLU A 129 4.76 9.89 17.60
N THR A 130 4.67 9.24 16.43
CA THR A 130 5.41 9.62 15.22
C THR A 130 4.60 10.44 14.22
N ALA A 131 3.31 10.69 14.51
CA ALA A 131 2.36 11.33 13.60
C ALA A 131 2.31 10.69 12.20
N MET A 132 2.51 9.37 12.14
CA MET A 132 2.50 8.61 10.89
C MET A 132 1.09 8.10 10.57
N PRO A 133 0.66 8.12 9.29
CA PRO A 133 -0.55 7.45 8.87
C PRO A 133 -0.55 5.95 9.21
N ILE A 134 -1.73 5.39 9.45
CA ILE A 134 -1.90 3.96 9.73
C ILE A 134 -2.58 3.29 8.53
N GLN A 135 -2.07 2.13 8.11
CA GLN A 135 -2.74 1.25 7.16
C GLN A 135 -3.19 -0.04 7.84
N ILE A 136 -4.50 -0.24 7.89
CA ILE A 136 -5.15 -1.36 8.56
C ILE A 136 -5.48 -2.46 7.56
N HIS A 137 -5.04 -3.68 7.87
CA HIS A 137 -5.54 -4.90 7.26
C HIS A 137 -6.84 -5.32 7.94
N THR A 138 -7.95 -5.39 7.19
CA THR A 138 -9.20 -5.95 7.73
C THR A 138 -9.26 -7.47 7.57
N PRO A 139 -9.74 -8.23 8.58
CA PRO A 139 -9.72 -9.68 8.58
C PRO A 139 -10.33 -10.37 7.36
N HIS A 140 -9.87 -11.58 7.08
CA HIS A 140 -10.48 -12.45 6.07
C HIS A 140 -11.78 -13.12 6.55
N ARG A 141 -11.87 -13.40 7.85
CA ARG A 141 -13.04 -14.01 8.52
C ARG A 141 -13.66 -12.99 9.47
N ASP A 142 -14.98 -13.04 9.65
CA ASP A 142 -15.71 -12.10 10.53
C ASP A 142 -15.36 -10.62 10.23
N LYS A 143 -15.27 -10.29 8.92
CA LYS A 143 -14.71 -9.04 8.42
C LYS A 143 -15.40 -7.81 9.01
N LYS A 144 -16.73 -7.82 9.12
CA LYS A 144 -17.47 -6.68 9.67
C LYS A 144 -17.07 -6.39 11.11
N THR A 145 -17.21 -7.37 12.00
CA THR A 145 -16.86 -7.24 13.42
C THR A 145 -15.39 -6.84 13.60
N GLY A 146 -14.49 -7.49 12.84
CA GLY A 146 -13.07 -7.17 12.87
C GLY A 146 -12.76 -5.74 12.39
N THR A 147 -13.45 -5.26 11.36
CA THR A 147 -13.29 -3.89 10.85
C THR A 147 -13.78 -2.87 11.87
N THR A 148 -14.96 -3.08 12.46
CA THR A 148 -15.50 -2.25 13.55
C THR A 148 -14.50 -2.19 14.70
N ARG A 149 -14.02 -3.35 15.16
CA ARG A 149 -13.04 -3.43 16.26
C ARG A 149 -11.75 -2.69 15.95
N SER A 150 -11.23 -2.80 14.72
CA SER A 150 -10.03 -2.07 14.33
C SER A 150 -10.20 -0.55 14.46
N MET A 151 -11.35 -0.02 14.03
CA MET A 151 -11.67 1.39 14.16
C MET A 151 -11.89 1.80 15.62
N ASP A 152 -12.58 0.97 16.42
CA ASP A 152 -12.80 1.21 17.85
C ASP A 152 -11.48 1.35 18.59
N VAL A 153 -10.50 0.49 18.32
CA VAL A 153 -9.16 0.58 18.93
C VAL A 153 -8.43 1.85 18.49
N CYS A 154 -8.53 2.26 17.22
CA CYS A 154 -7.98 3.56 16.80
C CYS A 154 -8.60 4.73 17.58
N GLU A 155 -9.92 4.72 17.78
CA GLU A 155 -10.64 5.77 18.53
C GLU A 155 -10.30 5.76 20.03
N GLU A 156 -10.18 4.57 20.65
CA GLU A 156 -9.73 4.41 22.04
C GLU A 156 -8.36 5.06 22.28
N HIS A 157 -7.48 5.01 21.27
CA HIS A 157 -6.15 5.60 21.31
C HIS A 157 -6.12 7.09 20.86
N GLY A 158 -7.28 7.66 20.52
CA GLY A 158 -7.44 9.06 20.13
C GLY A 158 -6.89 9.39 18.74
N ILE A 159 -6.83 8.41 17.84
CA ILE A 159 -6.36 8.61 16.46
C ILE A 159 -7.46 9.32 15.65
N ASP A 160 -7.05 10.31 14.85
CA ASP A 160 -7.94 10.94 13.87
C ASP A 160 -8.28 9.95 12.75
N PRO A 161 -9.56 9.63 12.49
CA PRO A 161 -9.95 8.74 11.39
C PRO A 161 -9.36 9.15 10.02
N SER A 162 -9.13 10.44 9.81
CA SER A 162 -8.57 10.95 8.55
C SER A 162 -7.08 10.64 8.35
N SER A 163 -6.37 10.13 9.36
CA SER A 163 -4.99 9.62 9.23
C SER A 163 -4.93 8.09 9.12
N VAL A 164 -6.07 7.42 8.96
CA VAL A 164 -6.16 5.96 8.96
C VAL A 164 -6.79 5.45 7.66
N ILE A 165 -6.07 4.54 7.00
CA ILE A 165 -6.50 3.83 5.81
C ILE A 165 -6.97 2.45 6.24
N VAL A 166 -8.29 2.22 6.16
CA VAL A 166 -8.88 0.90 6.38
C VAL A 166 -8.91 0.19 5.04
N ASP A 167 -8.13 -0.88 4.88
CA ASP A 167 -8.00 -1.58 3.61
C ASP A 167 -8.82 -2.87 3.55
N HIS A 168 -8.97 -3.41 2.34
CA HIS A 168 -9.72 -4.61 2.01
C HIS A 168 -11.21 -4.55 2.34
N ASN A 169 -11.83 -3.37 2.23
CA ASN A 169 -13.27 -3.20 2.40
C ASN A 169 -14.07 -3.97 1.35
N ASN A 170 -15.33 -4.21 1.68
CA ASN A 170 -16.34 -4.76 0.78
C ASN A 170 -17.69 -4.04 1.00
N GLU A 171 -18.76 -4.56 0.39
CA GLU A 171 -20.11 -4.03 0.51
C GLU A 171 -20.66 -4.01 1.94
N GLU A 172 -20.14 -4.86 2.83
CA GLU A 172 -20.60 -4.99 4.22
C GLU A 172 -19.95 -3.96 5.16
N THR A 173 -18.77 -3.44 4.80
CA THR A 173 -17.98 -2.54 5.65
C THR A 173 -17.94 -1.10 5.16
N VAL A 174 -18.08 -0.87 3.84
CA VAL A 174 -17.95 0.44 3.20
C VAL A 174 -18.74 1.55 3.90
N GLU A 175 -20.01 1.30 4.23
CA GLU A 175 -20.89 2.33 4.80
C GLU A 175 -20.44 2.74 6.20
N GLU A 176 -20.03 1.79 7.03
CA GLU A 176 -19.56 2.09 8.38
C GLU A 176 -18.24 2.87 8.36
N VAL A 177 -17.28 2.43 7.54
CA VAL A 177 -15.95 3.05 7.45
C VAL A 177 -16.06 4.49 6.94
N LEU A 178 -16.88 4.73 5.90
CA LEU A 178 -17.14 6.08 5.39
C LEU A 178 -17.85 6.96 6.43
N ASN A 179 -18.88 6.44 7.10
CA ASN A 179 -19.64 7.21 8.10
C ASN A 179 -18.79 7.62 9.30
N ARG A 180 -17.75 6.85 9.62
CA ARG A 180 -16.78 7.16 10.69
C ARG A 180 -15.62 8.05 10.22
N GLY A 181 -15.55 8.42 8.95
CA GLY A 181 -14.58 9.40 8.42
C GLY A 181 -13.21 8.84 8.05
N TYR A 182 -13.07 7.51 7.98
CA TYR A 182 -11.82 6.84 7.59
C TYR A 182 -11.58 6.88 6.07
N TRP A 183 -10.33 6.71 5.64
CA TRP A 183 -10.07 6.37 4.23
C TRP A 183 -10.48 4.92 4.00
N THR A 184 -11.37 4.70 3.02
CA THR A 184 -11.98 3.42 2.73
C THR A 184 -11.33 2.81 1.49
N ALA A 185 -10.31 1.97 1.70
CA ALA A 185 -9.57 1.33 0.64
C ALA A 185 -10.14 -0.06 0.28
N PHE A 186 -10.14 -0.36 -1.02
CA PHE A 186 -10.65 -1.58 -1.62
C PHE A 186 -9.58 -2.27 -2.45
N THR A 187 -9.51 -3.58 -2.28
CA THR A 187 -8.57 -4.41 -3.03
C THR A 187 -9.26 -5.15 -4.15
N ILE A 188 -8.78 -4.91 -5.35
CA ILE A 188 -9.23 -5.55 -6.58
C ILE A 188 -8.35 -6.78 -6.85
N TYR A 189 -8.73 -7.91 -6.24
CA TYR A 189 -7.94 -9.14 -6.28
C TYR A 189 -8.82 -10.33 -6.72
N PRO A 190 -8.38 -11.10 -7.75
CA PRO A 190 -9.18 -12.20 -8.30
C PRO A 190 -9.64 -13.23 -7.27
N ASN A 191 -10.88 -13.68 -7.40
CA ASN A 191 -11.51 -14.79 -6.64
C ASN A 191 -11.73 -14.59 -5.14
N THR A 192 -10.96 -13.74 -4.46
CA THR A 192 -10.97 -13.66 -2.98
C THR A 192 -11.40 -12.31 -2.41
N LYS A 193 -11.32 -11.21 -3.19
CA LYS A 193 -11.65 -9.85 -2.71
C LYS A 193 -12.70 -9.19 -3.61
N MET A 194 -12.58 -7.88 -3.86
CA MET A 194 -13.45 -7.16 -4.77
C MET A 194 -13.06 -7.44 -6.22
N GLY A 195 -13.98 -7.18 -7.15
CA GLY A 195 -13.72 -7.18 -8.59
C GLY A 195 -14.13 -5.84 -9.21
N ASN A 196 -13.63 -5.57 -10.42
CA ASN A 196 -13.81 -4.28 -11.11
C ASN A 196 -15.28 -3.85 -11.18
N GLU A 197 -16.18 -4.74 -11.60
CA GLU A 197 -17.63 -4.46 -11.71
C GLU A 197 -18.27 -4.07 -10.37
N ARG A 198 -17.92 -4.81 -9.31
CA ARG A 198 -18.43 -4.51 -7.95
C ARG A 198 -17.93 -3.15 -7.48
N MET A 199 -16.68 -2.81 -7.80
CA MET A 199 -16.10 -1.52 -7.45
C MET A 199 -16.80 -0.35 -8.17
N VAL A 200 -17.16 -0.51 -9.45
CA VAL A 200 -17.96 0.48 -10.19
C VAL A 200 -19.27 0.76 -9.47
N GLU A 201 -19.97 -0.28 -9.01
CA GLU A 201 -21.25 -0.12 -8.31
C GLU A 201 -21.09 0.50 -6.91
N ILE A 202 -19.97 0.23 -6.21
CA ILE A 202 -19.61 0.94 -4.97
C ILE A 202 -19.48 2.45 -5.23
N VAL A 203 -18.71 2.86 -6.24
CA VAL A 203 -18.51 4.29 -6.54
C VAL A 203 -19.82 4.96 -6.96
N LYS A 204 -20.66 4.29 -7.77
CA LYS A 204 -21.98 4.83 -8.12
C LYS A 204 -22.89 5.06 -6.91
N ARG A 205 -22.81 4.18 -5.91
CA ARG A 205 -23.67 4.23 -4.72
C ARG A 205 -23.18 5.22 -3.67
N TYR A 206 -21.87 5.24 -3.42
CA TYR A 206 -21.28 5.98 -2.29
C TYR A 206 -20.50 7.24 -2.72
N GLY A 207 -20.28 7.44 -4.02
CA GLY A 207 -19.41 8.50 -4.54
C GLY A 207 -17.93 8.11 -4.49
N ALA A 208 -17.06 9.08 -4.76
CA ALA A 208 -15.61 8.88 -4.84
C ALA A 208 -14.84 9.43 -3.63
N GLU A 209 -15.47 10.25 -2.79
CA GLU A 209 -14.80 10.87 -1.64
C GLU A 209 -14.36 9.80 -0.64
N ARG A 210 -13.09 9.86 -0.20
CA ARG A 210 -12.46 8.90 0.72
C ARG A 210 -12.42 7.44 0.26
N ILE A 211 -12.77 7.13 -0.99
CA ILE A 211 -12.64 5.80 -1.57
C ILE A 211 -11.31 5.65 -2.28
N ILE A 212 -10.58 4.59 -1.97
CA ILE A 212 -9.28 4.25 -2.59
C ILE A 212 -9.38 2.85 -3.19
N ILE A 213 -8.74 2.60 -4.33
CA ILE A 213 -8.57 1.25 -4.87
C ILE A 213 -7.09 0.87 -4.99
N ASN A 214 -6.80 -0.41 -4.83
CA ASN A 214 -5.48 -1.00 -5.00
C ASN A 214 -5.55 -2.41 -5.61
N SER A 215 -4.40 -2.93 -6.06
CA SER A 215 -4.35 -4.30 -6.58
C SER A 215 -4.09 -5.36 -5.50
N ALA A 216 -3.35 -5.01 -4.45
CA ALA A 216 -2.68 -5.93 -3.54
C ALA A 216 -1.98 -7.09 -4.29
N ALA A 217 -1.42 -6.81 -5.48
CA ALA A 217 -0.81 -7.84 -6.29
C ALA A 217 0.44 -8.38 -5.60
N ASP A 218 0.51 -9.71 -5.49
CA ASP A 218 1.44 -10.43 -4.64
C ASP A 218 1.91 -11.75 -5.29
N TRP A 219 2.33 -12.71 -4.46
CA TRP A 219 2.74 -14.07 -4.85
C TRP A 219 1.66 -14.88 -5.58
N GLY A 220 0.38 -14.57 -5.37
CA GLY A 220 -0.74 -15.29 -5.97
C GLY A 220 -1.12 -14.81 -7.38
N VAL A 221 -2.15 -15.43 -7.95
CA VAL A 221 -2.70 -15.05 -9.26
C VAL A 221 -3.43 -13.70 -9.12
N SER A 222 -2.67 -12.63 -9.37
CA SER A 222 -3.07 -11.25 -9.14
C SER A 222 -2.60 -10.33 -10.27
N ASP A 223 -3.23 -9.16 -10.39
CA ASP A 223 -3.09 -8.27 -11.54
C ASP A 223 -2.57 -6.88 -11.11
N PRO A 224 -1.32 -6.52 -11.42
CA PRO A 224 -0.74 -5.23 -11.07
C PRO A 224 -1.36 -4.06 -11.88
N LEU A 225 -2.21 -4.36 -12.86
CA LEU A 225 -2.96 -3.38 -13.64
C LEU A 225 -4.41 -3.24 -13.17
N ALA A 226 -4.77 -3.81 -12.01
CA ALA A 226 -6.14 -3.78 -11.50
C ALA A 226 -6.68 -2.34 -11.33
N VAL A 227 -5.85 -1.42 -10.83
CA VAL A 227 -6.21 0.00 -10.68
C VAL A 227 -6.51 0.66 -12.05
N PRO A 228 -5.59 0.69 -13.03
CA PRO A 228 -5.86 1.20 -14.38
C PRO A 228 -7.07 0.55 -15.07
N LYS A 229 -7.22 -0.78 -14.96
CA LYS A 229 -8.34 -1.52 -15.57
C LYS A 229 -9.68 -1.16 -14.95
N THR A 230 -9.72 -1.00 -13.63
CA THR A 230 -10.94 -0.54 -12.92
C THR A 230 -11.28 0.88 -13.32
N ALA A 231 -10.28 1.78 -13.44
CA ALA A 231 -10.49 3.13 -13.93
C ALA A 231 -11.10 3.17 -15.33
N ALA A 232 -10.58 2.37 -16.26
CA ALA A 232 -11.12 2.26 -17.62
C ALA A 232 -12.59 1.79 -17.61
N LEU A 233 -12.92 0.78 -16.80
CA LEU A 233 -14.28 0.30 -16.65
C LEU A 233 -15.21 1.35 -16.02
N MET A 234 -14.75 2.09 -15.00
CA MET A 234 -15.53 3.17 -14.38
C MET A 234 -15.91 4.24 -15.41
N LEU A 235 -14.95 4.66 -16.25
CA LEU A 235 -15.20 5.61 -17.35
C LEU A 235 -16.19 5.03 -18.38
N GLU A 236 -16.01 3.77 -18.79
CA GLU A 236 -16.92 3.08 -19.71
C GLU A 236 -18.36 3.03 -19.16
N ARG A 237 -18.50 2.90 -17.84
CA ARG A 237 -19.78 2.83 -17.12
C ARG A 237 -20.33 4.20 -16.72
N GLY A 238 -19.74 5.28 -17.22
CA GLY A 238 -20.25 6.64 -17.08
C GLY A 238 -19.94 7.32 -15.75
N ILE A 239 -18.99 6.81 -14.96
CA ILE A 239 -18.49 7.53 -13.79
C ILE A 239 -17.65 8.73 -14.30
N PRO A 240 -17.92 9.96 -13.81
CA PRO A 240 -17.18 11.15 -14.21
C PRO A 240 -15.66 11.03 -14.00
N LEU A 241 -14.87 11.64 -14.87
CA LEU A 241 -13.41 11.56 -14.84
C LEU A 241 -12.81 12.04 -13.52
N ASP A 242 -13.33 13.14 -12.97
CA ASP A 242 -12.91 13.69 -11.68
C ASP A 242 -13.13 12.70 -10.52
N GLN A 243 -14.23 11.94 -10.54
CA GLN A 243 -14.46 10.87 -9.57
C GLN A 243 -13.49 9.70 -9.75
N VAL A 244 -13.20 9.30 -11.00
CA VAL A 244 -12.20 8.26 -11.27
C VAL A 244 -10.80 8.68 -10.82
N GLU A 245 -10.44 9.95 -11.03
CA GLU A 245 -9.17 10.52 -10.56
C GLU A 245 -9.09 10.57 -9.02
N LEU A 246 -10.21 10.84 -8.33
CA LEU A 246 -10.26 10.73 -6.87
C LEU A 246 -9.94 9.31 -6.41
N VAL A 247 -10.65 8.32 -6.94
CA VAL A 247 -10.55 6.91 -6.50
C VAL A 247 -9.20 6.28 -6.81
N CYS A 248 -8.63 6.57 -7.97
CA CYS A 248 -7.43 5.88 -8.47
C CYS A 248 -6.12 6.69 -8.27
N TYR A 249 -6.19 7.89 -7.70
CA TYR A 249 -5.03 8.78 -7.59
C TYR A 249 -5.10 9.72 -6.39
N LYS A 250 -6.01 10.69 -6.41
CA LYS A 250 -5.96 11.84 -5.49
C LYS A 250 -6.20 11.46 -4.03
N ASN A 251 -7.13 10.55 -3.75
CA ASN A 251 -7.39 10.10 -2.37
C ASN A 251 -6.19 9.38 -1.76
N ALA A 252 -5.50 8.53 -2.54
CA ALA A 252 -4.29 7.85 -2.07
C ALA A 252 -3.16 8.86 -1.77
N LEU A 253 -2.96 9.84 -2.65
CA LEU A 253 -2.01 10.92 -2.41
C LEU A 253 -2.34 11.73 -1.16
N ASP A 254 -3.61 12.06 -0.94
CA ASP A 254 -4.06 12.85 0.22
C ASP A 254 -3.99 12.05 1.53
N ALA A 255 -4.23 10.74 1.49
CA ALA A 255 -4.12 9.87 2.66
C ALA A 255 -2.65 9.68 3.08
N PHE A 256 -1.82 9.15 2.19
CA PHE A 256 -0.43 8.79 2.51
C PHE A 256 0.53 9.99 2.49
N GLY A 257 0.18 11.06 1.77
CA GLY A 257 0.95 12.31 1.75
C GLY A 257 0.99 13.03 3.10
N GLN A 258 0.09 12.71 4.03
CA GLN A 258 0.11 13.23 5.42
C GLN A 258 1.41 12.88 6.17
N SER A 259 2.10 11.80 5.78
CA SER A 259 3.44 11.47 6.29
C SER A 259 4.51 12.53 5.97
N GLY A 260 4.25 13.40 5.00
CA GLY A 260 5.23 14.36 4.46
C GLY A 260 6.29 13.73 3.53
N GLN A 261 6.29 12.40 3.36
CA GLN A 261 7.27 11.65 2.57
C GLN A 261 6.86 11.50 1.10
N MET A 262 5.56 11.49 0.81
CA MET A 262 5.02 11.32 -0.55
C MET A 262 4.44 12.64 -1.06
N LYS A 263 4.95 13.12 -2.21
CA LYS A 263 4.52 14.38 -2.82
C LYS A 263 4.29 14.23 -4.32
N GLU A 264 3.34 14.97 -4.86
CA GLU A 264 3.02 14.89 -6.29
C GLU A 264 4.20 15.31 -7.19
N GLU A 265 5.05 16.19 -6.67
CA GLU A 265 6.26 16.67 -7.32
C GLU A 265 7.27 15.55 -7.59
N ASP A 266 7.24 14.46 -6.82
CA ASP A 266 8.22 13.38 -6.91
C ASP A 266 8.21 12.71 -8.30
N TRP A 267 7.05 12.63 -8.95
CA TRP A 267 6.92 12.14 -10.33
C TRP A 267 6.61 13.24 -11.35
N LYS A 268 6.06 14.38 -10.96
CA LYS A 268 5.87 15.52 -11.88
C LYS A 268 7.19 16.14 -12.34
N ASN A 269 8.18 16.21 -11.43
CA ASN A 269 9.46 16.88 -11.67
C ASN A 269 10.63 15.88 -11.78
N ALA A 270 10.35 14.59 -12.00
CA ALA A 270 11.39 13.59 -12.04
C ALA A 270 12.29 13.76 -13.28
N PRO A 271 13.62 13.59 -13.15
CA PRO A 271 14.58 13.79 -14.24
C PRO A 271 14.53 12.72 -15.36
N GLY A 272 13.51 11.85 -15.38
CA GLY A 272 13.42 10.70 -16.26
C GLY A 272 14.11 9.45 -15.69
N ILE A 273 14.00 8.34 -16.43
CA ILE A 273 14.61 7.06 -16.09
C ILE A 273 16.11 7.11 -16.40
N ASP A 274 16.93 6.68 -15.43
CA ASP A 274 18.37 6.51 -15.59
C ASP A 274 18.82 5.14 -15.06
N GLN A 275 18.94 4.19 -15.99
CA GLN A 275 19.35 2.81 -15.69
C GLN A 275 20.86 2.62 -15.55
N THR A 276 21.64 3.71 -15.57
CA THR A 276 23.08 3.66 -15.28
C THR A 276 23.37 3.70 -13.78
N GLN A 277 22.39 4.10 -12.99
CA GLN A 277 22.49 4.17 -11.53
C GLN A 277 22.67 2.77 -10.93
N LEU A 278 23.39 2.73 -9.80
CA LEU A 278 23.67 1.50 -9.07
C LEU A 278 23.20 1.62 -7.62
N PHE A 279 22.64 0.54 -7.10
CA PHE A 279 22.36 0.39 -5.67
C PHE A 279 23.38 -0.54 -5.03
N GLN A 280 24.28 0.03 -4.23
CA GLN A 280 25.36 -0.72 -3.57
C GLN A 280 26.17 -1.59 -4.56
N GLY A 281 26.44 -1.06 -5.76
CA GLY A 281 27.13 -1.77 -6.83
C GLY A 281 26.27 -2.72 -7.67
N ASN A 282 24.98 -2.86 -7.38
CA ASN A 282 24.04 -3.69 -8.12
C ASN A 282 23.21 -2.87 -9.12
N SER A 283 22.90 -3.47 -10.27
CA SER A 283 22.02 -2.91 -11.30
C SER A 283 20.81 -3.82 -11.53
N VAL A 284 19.75 -3.31 -12.17
CA VAL A 284 18.67 -4.13 -12.76
C VAL A 284 19.08 -4.75 -14.11
N LEU A 285 20.09 -4.18 -14.78
CA LEU A 285 20.55 -4.65 -16.09
C LEU A 285 21.36 -5.94 -15.98
N ARG A 286 21.20 -6.83 -16.96
CA ARG A 286 21.93 -8.11 -17.07
C ARG A 286 22.51 -8.28 -18.46
N GLY A 287 23.63 -8.99 -18.56
CA GLY A 287 24.15 -9.48 -19.86
C GLY A 287 24.45 -8.40 -20.92
N GLY A 288 24.82 -7.18 -20.53
CA GLY A 288 25.18 -6.11 -21.47
C GLY A 288 23.99 -5.38 -22.11
N GLN A 289 22.79 -5.47 -21.52
CA GLN A 289 21.64 -4.65 -21.90
C GLN A 289 22.00 -3.16 -21.98
N GLN A 290 21.46 -2.47 -22.99
CA GLN A 290 21.62 -1.02 -23.15
C GLN A 290 20.72 -0.29 -22.15
N ALA A 291 21.33 0.58 -21.33
CA ALA A 291 20.62 1.38 -20.35
C ALA A 291 19.69 2.40 -21.01
N LYS A 292 18.46 2.54 -20.50
CA LYS A 292 17.58 3.69 -20.78
C LYS A 292 18.07 4.88 -19.94
N VAL A 293 18.29 6.03 -20.59
CA VAL A 293 18.73 7.28 -19.94
C VAL A 293 17.87 8.43 -20.46
N ASN A 294 17.37 9.26 -19.55
CA ASN A 294 16.46 10.39 -19.83
C ASN A 294 15.13 9.98 -20.51
N ASP A 295 14.65 8.74 -20.33
CA ASP A 295 13.30 8.35 -20.79
C ASP A 295 12.26 9.00 -19.86
N PRO A 296 11.31 9.80 -20.37
CA PRO A 296 10.34 10.47 -19.52
C PRO A 296 9.48 9.48 -18.72
N ILE A 297 9.28 9.78 -17.43
CA ILE A 297 8.43 8.99 -16.53
C ILE A 297 6.97 9.02 -17.02
N ILE A 298 6.49 10.21 -17.39
CA ILE A 298 5.13 10.44 -17.89
C ILE A 298 5.22 10.69 -19.39
N LYS A 299 4.60 9.82 -20.19
CA LYS A 299 4.44 10.03 -21.64
C LYS A 299 3.09 10.72 -21.84
N ASN A 300 3.12 11.95 -22.36
CA ASN A 300 1.92 12.74 -22.69
C ASN A 300 1.07 12.05 -23.76
#